data_AF-A0A2V5M8T8-F1
#
_entry.id   AF-A0A2V5M8T8-F1
#
_cell.length_a   1.000
_cell.length_b   1.000
_cell.length_c   1.000
_cell.angle_alpha   90.00
_cell.angle_beta   90.00
_cell.angle_gamma   90.00
#
_symmetry.space_group_name_H-M   'P 1'
#
loop_
_entity.id
_entity.type
_entity.pdbx_description
1 polymer ?
#
loop_
_entity_poly.entity_id
_entity_poly.type
_entity_poly.pdbx_seq_one_letter_code
_entity_poly.pdbx_strand_id
1 'polypeptide(L)'
;MTAFWQACGANAQGDGDRDRDTGFVSRTHTRYRVSLHRTMGRLGAVLRRIKTKVPTLKALGAPEWLLTRWGAREHGLILITGPTGSGKSTTIASLLQWMNENLVRHIVTIEDPVEYQFTSKRCHFTQRQVGRDTGTFAIGLRSALRQAPDVIFVGEIRDYETALTALQASETGHLVVSTLHSERVADTMERYLNLFPAADEKHGVNLLANQLSGVLCQKLVQSADGGLHLLVEH
;
A
#
# COMPACT_ATOMS: atom_id res chain seq x y z
N MET A 1 -31.25 -6.78 2.10
CA MET A 1 -29.91 -7.38 2.20
C MET A 1 -29.64 -8.45 1.14
N THR A 2 -30.54 -9.41 0.90
CA THR A 2 -30.38 -10.46 -0.12
C THR A 2 -30.06 -9.91 -1.53
N ALA A 3 -30.81 -8.91 -1.99
CA ALA A 3 -30.56 -8.27 -3.29
C ALA A 3 -29.20 -7.55 -3.35
N PHE A 4 -28.71 -7.02 -2.23
CA PHE A 4 -27.40 -6.38 -2.17
C PHE A 4 -26.28 -7.42 -2.25
N TRP A 5 -26.42 -8.55 -1.53
CA TRP A 5 -25.51 -9.68 -1.65
C TRP A 5 -25.43 -10.22 -3.08
N GLN A 6 -26.58 -10.37 -3.75
CA GLN A 6 -26.64 -10.77 -5.16
C GLN A 6 -25.99 -9.75 -6.09
N ALA A 7 -26.22 -8.44 -5.88
CA ALA A 7 -25.55 -7.37 -6.63
C ALA A 7 -24.03 -7.36 -6.42
N CYS A 8 -23.57 -7.89 -5.30
CA CYS A 8 -22.17 -8.10 -4.97
C CYS A 8 -21.61 -9.46 -5.45
N GLY A 9 -22.42 -10.25 -6.16
CA GLY A 9 -22.06 -11.57 -6.70
C GLY A 9 -22.02 -12.70 -5.68
N ALA A 10 -22.75 -12.58 -4.57
CA ALA A 10 -22.81 -13.56 -3.49
C ALA A 10 -24.13 -14.33 -3.44
N ASN A 11 -24.08 -15.61 -3.08
CA ASN A 11 -25.27 -16.42 -2.84
C ASN A 11 -25.76 -16.27 -1.40
N ALA A 12 -26.87 -15.55 -1.22
CA ALA A 12 -27.45 -15.25 0.09
C ALA A 12 -28.44 -16.32 0.62
N GLN A 13 -28.81 -17.32 -0.17
CA GLN A 13 -29.84 -18.31 0.17
C GLN A 13 -29.26 -19.57 0.83
N GLY A 14 -30.03 -20.18 1.75
CA GLY A 14 -29.68 -21.45 2.40
C GLY A 14 -28.28 -21.45 3.04
N ASP A 15 -27.53 -22.53 2.80
CA ASP A 15 -26.10 -22.70 3.14
C ASP A 15 -25.15 -22.04 2.12
N GLY A 16 -25.59 -20.98 1.44
CA GLY A 16 -24.77 -20.18 0.53
C GLY A 16 -23.62 -19.46 1.24
N ASP A 17 -23.10 -18.39 0.63
CA ASP A 17 -21.93 -17.68 1.15
C ASP A 17 -22.12 -17.29 2.63
N ARG A 18 -21.07 -17.55 3.43
CA ARG A 18 -21.02 -17.17 4.85
C ARG A 18 -20.24 -15.87 5.03
N ASP A 19 -19.07 -15.81 4.42
CA ASP A 19 -18.19 -14.66 4.37
C ASP A 19 -17.68 -14.46 2.94
N ARG A 20 -17.69 -13.21 2.45
CA ARG A 20 -17.17 -12.88 1.10
C ARG A 20 -16.69 -11.45 1.02
N ASP A 21 -15.45 -11.26 0.57
CA ASP A 21 -14.93 -9.96 0.17
C ASP A 21 -15.14 -9.72 -1.34
N THR A 22 -15.70 -8.58 -1.69
CA THR A 22 -16.05 -8.23 -3.08
C THR A 22 -16.05 -6.71 -3.29
N GLY A 23 -16.28 -6.29 -4.54
CA GLY A 23 -16.45 -4.90 -4.92
C GLY A 23 -17.91 -4.56 -5.22
N PHE A 24 -18.31 -3.33 -4.95
CA PHE A 24 -19.60 -2.78 -5.37
C PHE A 24 -19.42 -1.37 -5.93
N VAL A 25 -20.15 -1.05 -6.99
CA VAL A 25 -20.18 0.30 -7.57
C VAL A 25 -21.59 0.85 -7.42
N SER A 26 -21.73 1.96 -6.70
CA SER A 26 -23.03 2.64 -6.56
C SER A 26 -23.48 3.26 -7.87
N ARG A 27 -24.77 3.64 -7.94
CA ARG A 27 -25.32 4.42 -9.05
C ARG A 27 -24.61 5.76 -9.26
N THR A 28 -24.04 6.33 -8.21
CA THR A 28 -23.22 7.56 -8.25
C THR A 28 -21.76 7.28 -8.61
N HIS A 29 -21.45 6.10 -9.17
CA HIS A 29 -20.10 5.67 -9.56
C HIS A 29 -19.08 5.66 -8.41
N THR A 30 -19.56 5.63 -7.16
CA THR A 30 -18.68 5.46 -6.00
C THR A 30 -18.40 3.98 -5.82
N ARG A 31 -17.11 3.64 -5.78
CA ARG A 31 -16.66 2.26 -5.57
C ARG A 31 -16.53 1.96 -4.08
N TYR A 32 -16.89 0.75 -3.70
CA TYR A 32 -16.80 0.23 -2.34
C TYR A 32 -16.14 -1.14 -2.35
N ARG A 33 -15.25 -1.40 -1.39
CA ARG A 33 -14.98 -2.75 -0.90
C ARG A 33 -16.14 -3.14 0.00
N VAL A 34 -16.65 -4.36 -0.20
CA VAL A 34 -17.77 -4.90 0.55
C VAL A 34 -17.31 -6.19 1.20
N SER A 35 -17.39 -6.25 2.53
CA SER A 35 -17.22 -7.48 3.31
C SER A 35 -18.60 -7.99 3.71
N LEU A 36 -19.06 -9.05 3.07
CA LEU A 36 -20.31 -9.73 3.36
C LEU A 36 -20.06 -10.78 4.44
N HIS A 37 -20.93 -10.85 5.44
CA HIS A 37 -20.80 -11.76 6.57
C HIS A 37 -22.17 -12.10 7.15
N ARG A 38 -22.30 -13.21 7.86
CA ARG A 38 -23.53 -13.52 8.62
C ARG A 38 -23.35 -13.14 10.10
N THR A 39 -24.34 -12.44 10.66
CA THR A 39 -24.38 -12.09 12.10
C THR A 39 -25.69 -12.55 12.71
N MET A 40 -25.61 -13.44 13.70
CA MET A 40 -26.78 -14.05 14.37
C MET A 40 -27.83 -14.61 13.37
N GLY A 41 -27.37 -15.30 12.32
CA GLY A 41 -28.24 -15.85 11.28
C GLY A 41 -28.78 -14.84 10.25
N ARG A 42 -28.46 -13.55 10.40
CA ARG A 42 -28.85 -12.48 9.46
C ARG A 42 -27.71 -12.12 8.52
N LEU A 43 -28.05 -11.66 7.32
CA LEU A 43 -27.08 -11.14 6.34
C LEU A 43 -26.58 -9.77 6.77
N GLY A 44 -25.27 -9.61 6.88
CA GLY A 44 -24.56 -8.36 7.15
C GLY A 44 -23.68 -7.95 5.97
N ALA A 45 -23.32 -6.66 5.92
CA ALA A 45 -22.31 -6.14 5.01
C ALA A 45 -21.61 -4.93 5.63
N VAL A 46 -20.29 -4.85 5.48
CA VAL A 46 -19.50 -3.65 5.78
C VAL A 46 -19.01 -3.07 4.47
N LEU A 47 -19.34 -1.80 4.22
CA LEU A 47 -18.91 -1.07 3.03
C LEU A 47 -17.80 -0.10 3.39
N ARG A 48 -16.67 -0.20 2.70
CA ARG A 48 -15.57 0.77 2.77
C ARG A 48 -15.40 1.44 1.42
N ARG A 49 -15.54 2.77 1.38
CA ARG A 49 -15.39 3.55 0.14
C ARG A 49 -13.95 3.47 -0.37
N ILE A 50 -13.79 3.17 -1.66
CA ILE A 50 -12.53 3.28 -2.39
C ILE A 50 -12.40 4.74 -2.86
N LYS A 51 -11.26 5.36 -2.57
CA LYS A 51 -11.03 6.78 -2.86
C LYS A 51 -10.50 6.94 -4.28
N THR A 52 -10.99 7.95 -4.99
CA THR A 52 -10.51 8.33 -6.34
C THR A 52 -9.78 9.66 -6.34
N LYS A 53 -10.07 10.53 -5.37
CA LYS A 53 -9.38 11.80 -5.18
C LYS A 53 -8.21 11.60 -4.23
N VAL A 54 -7.00 11.69 -4.77
CA VAL A 54 -5.75 11.66 -4.01
C VAL A 54 -5.39 13.10 -3.62
N PRO A 55 -5.15 13.41 -2.34
CA PRO A 55 -4.65 14.73 -1.94
C PRO A 55 -3.21 14.95 -2.46
N THR A 56 -2.80 16.21 -2.61
CA THR A 56 -1.39 16.53 -2.92
C THR A 56 -0.52 16.37 -1.68
N LEU A 57 0.79 16.10 -1.84
CA LEU A 57 1.75 16.07 -0.72
C LEU A 57 1.70 17.33 0.15
N LYS A 58 1.64 18.51 -0.49
CA LYS A 58 1.49 19.81 0.19
C LYS A 58 0.24 19.88 1.06
N ALA A 59 -0.90 19.42 0.54
CA ALA A 59 -2.17 19.41 1.28
C ALA A 59 -2.17 18.46 2.48
N LEU A 60 -1.27 17.46 2.51
CA LEU A 60 -1.08 16.59 3.67
C LEU A 60 -0.19 17.20 4.75
N GLY A 61 0.54 18.29 4.44
CA GLY A 61 1.65 18.74 5.28
C GLY A 61 2.86 17.80 5.23
N ALA A 62 2.92 16.88 4.25
CA ALA A 62 4.06 15.98 4.08
C ALA A 62 5.27 16.74 3.51
N PRO A 63 6.52 16.33 3.82
CA PRO A 63 7.73 16.99 3.33
C PRO A 63 7.90 16.73 1.83
N GLU A 64 7.23 17.55 1.00
CA GLU A 64 7.15 17.38 -0.45
C GLU A 64 8.53 17.33 -1.09
N TRP A 65 9.44 18.24 -0.72
CA TRP A 65 10.80 18.28 -1.25
C TRP A 65 11.56 16.96 -1.05
N LEU A 66 11.33 16.27 0.07
CA LEU A 66 12.00 15.02 0.41
C LEU A 66 11.39 13.85 -0.35
N LEU A 67 10.06 13.72 -0.28
CA LEU A 67 9.31 12.63 -0.91
C LEU A 67 9.43 12.66 -2.44
N THR A 68 9.40 13.84 -3.05
CA THR A 68 9.60 13.98 -4.50
C THR A 68 11.04 13.68 -4.91
N ARG A 69 12.03 14.06 -4.11
CA ARG A 69 13.44 13.70 -4.32
C ARG A 69 13.65 12.19 -4.26
N TRP A 70 13.05 11.50 -3.28
CA TRP A 70 13.10 10.04 -3.22
C TRP A 70 12.33 9.40 -4.38
N GLY A 71 11.14 9.91 -4.69
CA GLY A 71 10.31 9.40 -5.78
C GLY A 71 10.92 9.56 -7.17
N ALA A 72 11.78 10.56 -7.37
CA ALA A 72 12.50 10.76 -8.63
C ALA A 72 13.67 9.78 -8.85
N ARG A 73 14.11 9.04 -7.82
CA ARG A 73 15.18 8.05 -7.97
C ARG A 73 14.77 6.94 -8.95
N GLU A 74 15.74 6.38 -9.64
CA GLU A 74 15.55 5.23 -10.54
C GLU A 74 15.30 3.96 -9.74
N HIS A 75 16.01 3.78 -8.64
CA HIS A 75 15.94 2.58 -7.81
C HIS A 75 16.13 2.87 -6.32
N GLY A 76 15.82 1.87 -5.49
CA GLY A 76 15.99 1.89 -4.05
C GLY A 76 14.69 1.62 -3.29
N LEU A 77 14.78 1.55 -1.97
CA LEU A 77 13.68 1.26 -1.06
C LEU A 77 13.24 2.52 -0.30
N ILE A 78 11.96 2.86 -0.38
CA ILE A 78 11.32 3.91 0.42
C ILE A 78 10.34 3.26 1.39
N LEU A 79 10.49 3.55 2.68
CA LEU A 79 9.59 3.04 3.72
C LEU A 79 8.77 4.17 4.33
N ILE A 80 7.44 4.10 4.22
CA ILE A 80 6.54 5.00 4.96
C ILE A 80 5.95 4.21 6.13
N THR A 81 6.22 4.64 7.36
CA THR A 81 5.90 3.87 8.56
C THR A 81 5.05 4.67 9.55
N GLY A 82 4.49 3.99 10.53
CA GLY A 82 3.61 4.57 11.53
C GLY A 82 2.53 3.59 11.99
N PRO A 83 1.79 3.91 13.07
CA PRO A 83 0.69 3.09 13.55
C PRO A 83 -0.47 3.03 12.55
N THR A 84 -1.45 2.16 12.81
CA THR A 84 -2.69 2.13 12.01
C THR A 84 -3.39 3.48 12.09
N GLY A 85 -3.89 3.97 10.95
CA GLY A 85 -4.56 5.26 10.88
C GLY A 85 -3.62 6.47 10.82
N SER A 86 -2.30 6.31 10.76
CA SER A 86 -1.35 7.44 10.65
C SER A 86 -1.25 8.09 9.27
N GLY A 87 -2.04 7.65 8.29
CA GLY A 87 -2.06 8.25 6.95
C GLY A 87 -1.06 7.67 5.94
N LYS A 88 -0.31 6.61 6.27
CA LYS A 88 0.70 5.97 5.38
C LYS A 88 0.22 5.79 3.94
N SER A 89 -0.88 5.05 3.75
CA SER A 89 -1.46 4.77 2.43
C SER A 89 -1.83 6.05 1.67
N THR A 90 -2.22 7.11 2.39
CA THR A 90 -2.57 8.41 1.79
C THR A 90 -1.33 9.19 1.37
N THR A 91 -0.25 9.14 2.15
CA THR A 91 1.05 9.71 1.78
C THR A 91 1.63 8.98 0.56
N ILE A 92 1.64 7.64 0.57
CA ILE A 92 2.11 6.84 -0.58
C ILE A 92 1.27 7.15 -1.81
N ALA A 93 -0.07 7.18 -1.67
CA ALA A 93 -0.92 7.50 -2.80
C ALA A 93 -0.61 8.88 -3.39
N SER A 94 -0.34 9.87 -2.53
CA SER A 94 0.03 11.23 -2.95
C SER A 94 1.38 11.25 -3.67
N LEU A 95 2.35 10.45 -3.22
CA LEU A 95 3.63 10.28 -3.90
C LEU A 95 3.48 9.60 -5.28
N LEU A 96 2.72 8.51 -5.36
CA LEU A 96 2.45 7.81 -6.62
C LEU A 96 1.67 8.70 -7.60
N GLN A 97 0.73 9.51 -7.10
CA GLN A 97 0.01 10.48 -7.91
C GLN A 97 0.93 11.59 -8.42
N TRP A 98 1.85 12.09 -7.58
CA TRP A 98 2.87 13.03 -8.03
C TRP A 98 3.73 12.42 -9.14
N MET A 99 4.18 11.16 -9.02
CA MET A 99 4.90 10.48 -10.09
C MET A 99 4.06 10.40 -11.37
N ASN A 100 2.78 10.01 -11.25
CA ASN A 100 1.83 9.93 -12.38
C ASN A 100 1.66 11.25 -13.15
N GLU A 101 1.87 12.37 -12.48
CA GLU A 101 1.72 13.71 -13.05
C GLU A 101 3.03 14.30 -13.58
N ASN A 102 4.18 13.80 -13.14
CA ASN A 102 5.48 14.41 -13.42
C ASN A 102 6.48 13.49 -14.15
N LEU A 103 6.33 12.17 -14.05
CA LEU A 103 7.26 11.17 -14.56
C LEU A 103 6.60 10.27 -15.60
N VAL A 104 7.39 9.54 -16.39
CA VAL A 104 6.91 8.51 -17.33
C VAL A 104 7.43 7.18 -16.83
N ARG A 105 6.57 6.40 -16.17
CA ARG A 105 6.93 5.14 -15.51
C ARG A 105 5.80 4.12 -15.56
N HIS A 106 6.14 2.84 -15.50
CA HIS A 106 5.24 1.77 -15.15
C HIS A 106 5.25 1.55 -13.63
N ILE A 107 4.09 1.74 -13.00
CA ILE A 107 3.88 1.60 -11.57
C ILE A 107 2.99 0.37 -11.33
N VAL A 108 3.54 -0.64 -10.66
CA VAL A 108 2.78 -1.81 -10.21
C VAL A 108 2.47 -1.66 -8.72
N THR A 109 1.22 -1.83 -8.33
CA THR A 109 0.83 -1.86 -6.91
C THR A 109 0.33 -3.24 -6.52
N ILE A 110 0.73 -3.70 -5.32
CA ILE A 110 0.26 -4.94 -4.70
C ILE A 110 -0.28 -4.57 -3.32
N GLU A 111 -1.59 -4.63 -3.14
CA GLU A 111 -2.29 -4.04 -1.99
C GLU A 111 -3.28 -5.02 -1.33
N ASP A 112 -3.56 -4.87 -0.03
CA ASP A 112 -4.60 -5.63 0.68
C ASP A 112 -5.43 -4.73 1.62
N PRO A 113 -6.55 -4.15 1.15
CA PRO A 113 -6.99 -4.04 -0.24
C PRO A 113 -6.38 -2.82 -0.93
N VAL A 114 -6.73 -2.65 -2.21
CA VAL A 114 -6.56 -1.36 -2.90
C VAL A 114 -7.37 -0.26 -2.20
N GLU A 115 -6.70 0.79 -1.72
CA GLU A 115 -7.34 1.92 -1.03
C GLU A 115 -7.70 3.08 -1.96
N TYR A 116 -6.79 3.38 -2.90
CA TYR A 116 -6.91 4.44 -3.89
C TYR A 116 -6.90 3.85 -5.29
N GLN A 117 -7.85 4.26 -6.12
CA GLN A 117 -7.83 3.91 -7.53
C GLN A 117 -7.13 5.00 -8.33
N PHE A 118 -6.08 4.62 -9.07
CA PHE A 118 -5.36 5.52 -9.95
C PHE A 118 -5.92 5.45 -11.37
N THR A 119 -5.92 6.59 -12.04
CA THR A 119 -6.10 6.67 -13.49
C THR A 119 -4.75 7.00 -14.10
N SER A 120 -4.30 6.18 -15.05
CA SER A 120 -3.05 6.43 -15.78
C SER A 120 -3.10 7.79 -16.48
N LYS A 121 -2.07 8.61 -16.21
CA LYS A 121 -1.80 9.87 -16.91
C LYS A 121 -0.50 9.70 -17.68
N ARG A 122 0.63 10.11 -17.09
CA ARG A 122 1.96 9.90 -17.67
C ARG A 122 2.55 8.55 -17.26
N CYS A 123 2.09 7.99 -16.14
CA CYS A 123 2.46 6.64 -15.72
C CYS A 123 1.40 5.61 -16.10
N HIS A 124 1.85 4.41 -16.46
CA HIS A 124 1.00 3.23 -16.57
C HIS A 124 0.82 2.60 -15.19
N PHE A 125 -0.42 2.36 -14.76
CA PHE A 125 -0.71 1.73 -13.47
C PHE A 125 -1.25 0.31 -13.65
N THR A 126 -0.60 -0.64 -12.97
CA THR A 126 -1.09 -2.01 -12.81
C THR A 126 -1.37 -2.26 -11.33
N GLN A 127 -2.62 -2.07 -10.91
CA GLN A 127 -3.02 -2.27 -9.51
C GLN A 127 -3.53 -3.69 -9.28
N ARG A 128 -2.96 -4.38 -8.29
CA ARG A 128 -3.26 -5.79 -7.98
C ARG A 128 -3.61 -5.94 -6.51
N GLN A 129 -4.75 -6.54 -6.22
CA GLN A 129 -5.19 -6.82 -4.86
C GLN A 129 -4.82 -8.25 -4.44
N VAL A 130 -4.26 -8.40 -3.24
CA VAL A 130 -4.04 -9.72 -2.61
C VAL A 130 -5.39 -10.41 -2.37
N GLY A 131 -5.43 -11.73 -2.56
CA GLY A 131 -6.63 -12.55 -2.47
C GLY A 131 -7.57 -12.45 -3.66
N ARG A 132 -7.30 -11.55 -4.63
CA ARG A 132 -8.11 -11.36 -5.85
C ARG A 132 -7.29 -11.48 -7.13
N ASP A 133 -6.23 -10.68 -7.25
CA ASP A 133 -5.38 -10.58 -8.45
C ASP A 133 -3.98 -11.22 -8.24
N THR A 134 -3.65 -11.55 -6.98
CA THR A 134 -2.46 -12.30 -6.58
C THR A 134 -2.72 -13.06 -5.28
N GLY A 135 -1.99 -14.15 -5.04
CA GLY A 135 -2.15 -14.97 -3.83
C GLY A 135 -1.61 -14.30 -2.56
N THR A 136 -0.39 -13.78 -2.60
CA THR A 136 0.27 -13.11 -1.47
C THR A 136 1.07 -11.89 -1.96
N PHE A 137 1.56 -11.07 -1.02
CA PHE A 137 2.48 -9.96 -1.32
C PHE A 137 3.75 -10.46 -2.01
N ALA A 138 4.42 -11.46 -1.45
CA ALA A 138 5.64 -12.02 -2.03
C ALA A 138 5.44 -12.58 -3.45
N ILE A 139 4.35 -13.32 -3.70
CA ILE A 139 4.01 -13.82 -5.04
C ILE A 139 3.72 -12.66 -6.00
N GLY A 140 2.98 -11.65 -5.52
CA GLY A 140 2.64 -10.45 -6.29
C GLY A 140 3.89 -9.71 -6.73
N LEU A 141 4.81 -9.48 -5.78
CA LEU A 141 6.07 -8.77 -5.96
C LEU A 141 7.01 -9.52 -6.91
N ARG A 142 7.24 -10.81 -6.70
CA ARG A 142 8.04 -11.64 -7.62
C ARG A 142 7.49 -11.65 -9.04
N SER A 143 6.17 -11.65 -9.18
CA SER A 143 5.52 -11.61 -10.50
C SER A 143 5.66 -10.23 -11.14
N ALA A 144 5.60 -9.15 -10.35
CA ALA A 144 5.75 -7.78 -10.84
C ALA A 144 7.09 -7.54 -11.52
N LEU A 145 8.17 -8.18 -11.05
CA LEU A 145 9.51 -8.07 -11.67
C LEU A 145 9.55 -8.50 -13.15
N ARG A 146 8.61 -9.32 -13.61
CA ARG A 146 8.50 -9.73 -15.02
C ARG A 146 7.56 -8.85 -15.85
N GLN A 147 7.02 -7.79 -15.25
CA GLN A 147 6.06 -6.88 -15.89
C GLN A 147 6.74 -5.59 -16.38
N ALA A 148 8.09 -5.56 -16.40
CA ALA A 148 8.89 -4.36 -16.65
C ALA A 148 8.39 -3.13 -15.87
N PRO A 149 8.28 -3.19 -14.52
CA PRO A 149 7.94 -2.04 -13.72
C PRO A 149 9.15 -1.13 -13.55
N ASP A 150 8.91 0.17 -13.42
CA ASP A 150 9.92 1.11 -12.91
C ASP A 150 9.74 1.33 -11.40
N VAL A 151 8.49 1.29 -10.93
CA VAL A 151 8.13 1.45 -9.52
C VAL A 151 7.24 0.30 -9.07
N ILE A 152 7.51 -0.24 -7.89
CA ILE A 152 6.68 -1.26 -7.26
C ILE A 152 6.24 -0.76 -5.88
N PHE A 153 4.92 -0.58 -5.71
CA PHE A 153 4.35 -0.38 -4.38
C PHE A 153 3.89 -1.73 -3.81
N VAL A 154 4.44 -2.10 -2.66
CA VAL A 154 4.02 -3.29 -1.89
C VAL A 154 3.38 -2.80 -0.60
N GLY A 155 2.09 -3.11 -0.42
CA GLY A 155 1.26 -2.57 0.66
C GLY A 155 1.96 -2.54 2.01
N GLU A 156 2.55 -3.67 2.41
CA GLU A 156 3.34 -3.78 3.63
C GLU A 156 4.35 -4.92 3.56
N ILE A 157 5.41 -4.81 4.35
CA ILE A 157 6.40 -5.86 4.56
C ILE A 157 6.17 -6.47 5.95
N ARG A 158 5.81 -7.76 5.97
CA ARG A 158 5.50 -8.52 7.19
C ARG A 158 6.35 -9.77 7.39
N ASP A 159 7.00 -10.25 6.33
CA ASP A 159 7.71 -11.51 6.33
C ASP A 159 9.04 -11.39 5.59
N TYR A 160 9.91 -12.36 5.85
CA TYR A 160 11.23 -12.51 5.23
C TYR A 160 11.18 -12.49 3.71
N GLU A 161 10.28 -13.26 3.09
CA GLU A 161 10.22 -13.43 1.64
C GLU A 161 9.93 -12.09 0.95
N THR A 162 8.95 -11.34 1.47
CA THR A 162 8.59 -10.02 0.96
C THR A 162 9.72 -9.02 1.19
N ALA A 163 10.36 -9.03 2.37
CA ALA A 163 11.46 -8.13 2.71
C ALA A 163 12.70 -8.34 1.81
N LEU A 164 13.11 -9.60 1.63
CA LEU A 164 14.23 -9.96 0.76
C LEU A 164 13.93 -9.60 -0.69
N THR A 165 12.74 -9.96 -1.19
CA THR A 165 12.35 -9.68 -2.58
C THR A 165 12.30 -8.16 -2.83
N ALA A 166 11.86 -7.35 -1.87
CA ALA A 166 11.85 -5.89 -1.99
C ALA A 166 13.27 -5.30 -2.11
N LEU A 167 14.23 -5.83 -1.32
CA LEU A 167 15.62 -5.41 -1.41
C LEU A 167 16.27 -5.84 -2.74
N GLN A 168 16.02 -7.07 -3.19
CA GLN A 168 16.52 -7.57 -4.47
C GLN A 168 15.92 -6.81 -5.66
N ALA A 169 14.64 -6.47 -5.60
CA ALA A 169 13.99 -5.61 -6.59
C ALA A 169 14.69 -4.24 -6.64
N SER A 170 14.99 -3.66 -5.49
CA SER A 170 15.70 -2.39 -5.37
C SER A 170 17.11 -2.46 -5.96
N GLU A 171 17.85 -3.53 -5.65
CA GLU A 171 19.20 -3.79 -6.18
C GLU A 171 19.21 -3.98 -7.70
N THR A 172 18.16 -4.57 -8.26
CA THR A 172 18.02 -4.82 -9.70
C THR A 172 17.45 -3.63 -10.49
N GLY A 173 17.45 -2.43 -9.90
CA GLY A 173 17.14 -1.19 -10.62
C GLY A 173 15.69 -0.72 -10.51
N HIS A 174 14.91 -1.22 -9.56
CA HIS A 174 13.52 -0.80 -9.35
C HIS A 174 13.38 0.14 -8.15
N LEU A 175 12.47 1.10 -8.22
CA LEU A 175 12.07 1.87 -7.04
C LEU A 175 10.97 1.12 -6.29
N VAL A 176 11.26 0.66 -5.08
CA VAL A 176 10.28 -0.03 -4.22
C VAL A 176 9.77 0.93 -3.16
N VAL A 177 8.44 1.05 -3.03
CA VAL A 177 7.77 1.79 -1.96
C VAL A 177 7.00 0.79 -1.11
N SER A 178 7.13 0.87 0.21
CA SER A 178 6.40 -0.03 1.11
C SER A 178 6.11 0.59 2.47
N THR A 179 5.39 -0.17 3.31
CA THR A 179 5.08 0.23 4.69
C THR A 179 5.51 -0.82 5.71
N LEU A 180 5.85 -0.33 6.90
CA LEU A 180 5.98 -1.12 8.12
C LEU A 180 5.20 -0.44 9.25
N HIS A 181 4.85 -1.22 10.28
CA HIS A 181 4.28 -0.70 11.51
C HIS A 181 5.39 -0.44 12.52
N SER A 182 5.86 0.81 12.57
CA SER A 182 6.90 1.29 13.47
C SER A 182 6.70 2.79 13.72
N GLU A 183 7.12 3.29 14.88
CA GLU A 183 6.90 4.69 15.27
C GLU A 183 8.12 5.59 15.10
N ARG A 184 9.32 5.01 14.97
CA ARG A 184 10.60 5.72 14.81
C ARG A 184 11.44 5.11 13.71
N VAL A 185 12.40 5.87 13.22
CA VAL A 185 13.29 5.42 12.14
C VAL A 185 14.15 4.26 12.63
N ALA A 186 14.76 4.37 13.80
CA ALA A 186 15.57 3.29 14.40
C ALA A 186 14.75 1.99 14.55
N ASP A 187 13.57 2.07 15.15
CA ASP A 187 12.64 0.95 15.33
C ASP A 187 12.23 0.33 13.98
N THR A 188 12.11 1.14 12.91
CA THR A 188 11.83 0.64 11.56
C THR A 188 12.97 -0.23 11.03
N MET A 189 14.22 0.21 11.22
CA MET A 189 15.41 -0.52 10.77
C MET A 189 15.53 -1.85 11.51
N GLU A 190 15.43 -1.84 12.83
CA GLU A 190 15.44 -3.05 13.65
C GLU A 190 14.32 -4.01 13.24
N ARG A 191 13.09 -3.50 13.06
CA ARG A 191 11.96 -4.33 12.65
C ARG A 191 12.15 -4.95 11.27
N TYR A 192 12.76 -4.24 10.33
CA TYR A 192 13.05 -4.78 9.00
C TYR A 192 14.08 -5.92 9.08
N LEU A 193 15.16 -5.72 9.85
CA LEU A 193 16.23 -6.71 10.02
C LEU A 193 15.75 -7.94 10.78
N ASN A 194 14.87 -7.77 11.77
CA ASN A 194 14.27 -8.87 12.53
C ASN A 194 13.39 -9.81 11.68
N LEU A 195 13.08 -9.46 10.43
CA LEU A 195 12.44 -10.37 9.48
C LEU A 195 13.43 -11.40 8.91
N PHE A 196 14.73 -11.13 8.96
CA PHE A 196 15.75 -12.03 8.43
C PHE A 196 16.09 -13.11 9.46
N PRO A 197 16.13 -14.39 9.05
CA PRO A 197 16.72 -15.44 9.86
C PRO A 197 18.18 -15.12 10.20
N ALA A 198 18.67 -15.60 11.34
CA ALA A 198 20.05 -15.31 11.80
C ALA A 198 21.14 -15.67 10.77
N ALA A 199 20.90 -16.68 9.93
CA ALA A 199 21.82 -17.07 8.86
C ALA A 199 21.96 -16.00 7.76
N ASP A 200 20.91 -15.23 7.50
CA ASP A 200 20.82 -14.24 6.42
C ASP A 200 20.92 -12.80 6.90
N GLU A 201 20.99 -12.56 8.21
CA GLU A 201 20.96 -11.22 8.82
C GLU A 201 22.04 -10.30 8.23
N LYS A 202 23.29 -10.78 8.11
CA LYS A 202 24.39 -10.00 7.51
C LYS A 202 24.11 -9.63 6.06
N HIS A 203 23.50 -10.53 5.30
CA HIS A 203 23.11 -10.26 3.92
C HIS A 203 22.00 -9.20 3.87
N GLY A 204 20.98 -9.33 4.72
CA GLY A 204 19.91 -8.35 4.87
C GLY A 204 20.41 -6.96 5.25
N VAL A 205 21.35 -6.85 6.20
CA VAL A 205 22.00 -5.59 6.59
C VAL A 205 22.72 -4.95 5.40
N ASN A 206 23.52 -5.72 4.67
CA ASN A 206 24.27 -5.19 3.52
C ASN A 206 23.34 -4.71 2.41
N LEU A 207 22.31 -5.49 2.07
CA LEU A 207 21.32 -5.09 1.08
C LEU A 207 20.58 -3.83 1.54
N LEU A 208 20.10 -3.80 2.78
CA LEU A 208 19.36 -2.65 3.30
C LEU A 208 20.23 -1.38 3.31
N ALA A 209 21.49 -1.48 3.74
CA ALA A 209 22.42 -0.35 3.75
C ALA A 209 22.68 0.23 2.34
N ASN A 210 22.73 -0.63 1.32
CA ASN A 210 22.98 -0.21 -0.05
C ASN A 210 21.72 0.29 -0.77
N GLN A 211 20.55 -0.27 -0.44
CA GLN A 211 19.32 -0.03 -1.22
C GLN A 211 18.35 0.96 -0.56
N LEU A 212 18.46 1.24 0.73
CA LEU A 212 17.55 2.16 1.41
C LEU A 212 17.71 3.60 0.88
N SER A 213 16.62 4.14 0.32
CA SER A 213 16.54 5.55 -0.08
C SER A 213 16.10 6.46 1.05
N GLY A 214 15.22 5.97 1.94
CA GLY A 214 14.78 6.71 3.11
C GLY A 214 13.60 6.07 3.86
N VAL A 215 13.42 6.51 5.10
CA VAL A 215 12.30 6.13 5.97
C VAL A 215 11.55 7.40 6.36
N LEU A 216 10.21 7.38 6.30
CA LEU A 216 9.36 8.45 6.82
C LEU A 216 8.38 7.85 7.82
N CYS A 217 8.62 8.06 9.11
CA CYS A 217 7.72 7.70 10.19
C CYS A 217 6.63 8.76 10.34
N GLN A 218 5.37 8.36 10.43
CA GLN A 218 4.21 9.24 10.45
C GLN A 218 3.33 9.03 11.67
N LYS A 219 2.85 10.13 12.25
CA LYS A 219 1.77 10.17 13.24
C LYS A 219 0.79 11.27 12.90
N LEU A 220 -0.49 11.06 13.22
CA LEU A 220 -1.50 12.10 13.16
C LEU A 220 -1.80 12.58 14.58
N VAL A 221 -1.64 13.87 14.82
CA VAL A 221 -1.92 14.52 16.10
C VAL A 221 -3.06 15.53 15.93
N GLN A 222 -3.79 15.83 16.98
CA GLN A 222 -4.82 16.88 16.90
C GLN A 222 -4.17 18.24 16.64
N SER A 223 -4.71 18.98 15.68
CA SER A 223 -4.24 20.33 15.37
C SER A 223 -4.95 21.36 16.24
N ALA A 224 -4.27 22.47 16.55
CA ALA A 224 -4.81 23.54 17.39
C ALA A 224 -6.01 24.25 16.75
N ASP A 225 -6.08 24.28 15.42
CA ASP A 225 -7.18 24.82 14.59
C ASP A 225 -8.29 23.79 14.30
N GLY A 226 -8.19 22.60 14.89
CA GLY A 226 -9.11 21.48 14.65
C GLY A 226 -8.65 20.54 13.53
N GLY A 227 -9.14 19.30 13.56
CA GLY A 227 -8.69 18.26 12.63
C GLY A 227 -7.36 17.60 13.07
N LEU A 228 -6.64 17.03 12.10
CA LEU A 228 -5.41 16.27 12.34
C LEU A 228 -4.25 16.90 11.58
N HIS A 229 -3.11 17.04 12.25
CA HIS A 229 -1.84 17.47 11.69
C HIS A 229 -0.90 16.27 11.53
N LEU A 230 -0.17 16.22 10.41
CA LEU A 230 0.80 15.17 10.14
C LEU A 230 2.14 15.52 10.80
N LEU A 231 2.54 14.73 11.78
CA LEU A 231 3.88 14.77 12.38
C LEU A 231 4.74 13.70 11.69
N VAL A 232 5.98 14.06 11.32
CA VAL A 232 6.90 13.14 10.66
C VAL A 232 8.29 13.14 11.29
N GLU A 233 8.96 11.99 11.20
CA GLU A 233 10.39 11.77 11.47
C GLU A 233 10.98 11.08 10.23
N HIS A 234 12.18 11.50 9.78
CA HIS A 234 12.84 10.96 8.59
C HIS A 234 14.36 10.95 8.70
#